data_AF-A0A6C0BHZ4-F1
#
_entry.id   AF-A0A6C0BHZ4-F1
#
_cell.length_a   1.000
_cell.length_b   1.000
_cell.length_c   1.000
_cell.angle_alpha   90.00
_cell.angle_beta   90.00
_cell.angle_gamma   90.00
#
_symmetry.space_group_name_H-M   'P 1'
#
loop_
_entity.id
_entity.type
_entity.pdbx_description
1 polymer ?
#
loop_
_entity_poly.entity_id
_entity_poly.type
_entity_poly.pdbx_seq_one_letter_code
_entity_poly.pdbx_strand_id
1 'polypeptide(L)' 'MSEKTLIRVALNGIVYWIDNLTGNCYTYSESPVFIGTLVKDPFEPKTLHIQLLPNWKEIMDAEMAKI' A
#
# COMPACT_ATOMS: atom_id res chain seq x y z
N MET A 1 6.11 -4.07 -22.94
CA MET A 1 5.03 -3.97 -21.93
C MET A 1 5.68 -4.22 -20.58
N SER A 2 5.57 -3.30 -19.62
CA SER A 2 6.16 -3.49 -18.29
C SER A 2 5.35 -4.53 -17.51
N GLU A 3 6.03 -5.47 -16.86
CA GLU A 3 5.39 -6.52 -16.06
C GLU A 3 4.87 -5.93 -14.74
N LYS A 4 3.59 -6.14 -14.45
CA LYS A 4 3.00 -5.76 -13.17
C LYS A 4 3.62 -6.62 -12.07
N THR A 5 4.29 -5.97 -11.13
CA THR A 5 4.86 -6.63 -9.95
C THR A 5 4.26 -6.00 -8.69
N LEU A 6 3.79 -6.84 -7.78
CA LEU A 6 3.43 -6.41 -6.43
C LEU A 6 4.67 -6.47 -5.55
N ILE A 7 5.08 -5.33 -5.01
CA ILE A 7 6.22 -5.21 -4.11
C ILE A 7 5.71 -5.30 -2.68
N ARG A 8 6.26 -6.24 -1.91
CA ARG A 8 5.95 -6.36 -0.48
C ARG A 8 6.71 -5.29 0.29
N VAL A 9 6.00 -4.47 1.05
CA VAL A 9 6.60 -3.44 1.89
C VAL A 9 6.13 -3.63 3.32
N ALA A 10 7.05 -3.52 4.27
CA ALA A 10 6.78 -3.56 5.70
C ALA A 10 7.19 -2.22 6.33
N LEU A 11 6.26 -1.55 6.99
CA LEU A 11 6.46 -0.22 7.57
C LEU A 11 5.74 -0.15 8.91
N ASN A 12 6.51 0.13 9.98
CA ASN A 12 6.02 0.17 11.36
C ASN A 12 5.24 -1.10 11.79
N GLY A 13 5.70 -2.28 11.35
CA GLY A 13 5.06 -3.56 11.66
C GLY A 13 3.85 -3.92 10.78
N ILE A 14 3.44 -3.03 9.86
CA ILE A 14 2.34 -3.27 8.92
C ILE A 14 2.91 -3.68 7.57
N VAL A 15 2.37 -4.76 6.99
CA VAL A 15 2.76 -5.26 5.68
C VAL A 15 1.67 -4.96 4.66
N TYR A 16 2.06 -4.47 3.49
CA TYR A 16 1.16 -4.19 2.37
C TYR A 16 1.85 -4.44 1.03
N TRP A 17 1.05 -4.59 -0.02
CA TRP A 17 1.50 -4.71 -1.40
C TRP A 17 1.46 -3.36 -2.10
N ILE A 18 2.49 -3.03 -2.88
CA ILE A 18 2.49 -1.87 -3.77
C ILE A 18 2.57 -2.34 -5.22
N ASP A 19 1.64 -1.89 -6.05
CA ASP A 19 1.69 -2.06 -7.49
C ASP A 19 2.74 -1.13 -8.10
N ASN A 20 3.77 -1.69 -8.74
CA ASN A 20 4.91 -0.93 -9.27
C ASN A 20 4.57 -0.02 -10.46
N LEU A 21 3.45 -0.24 -11.15
CA LEU A 21 3.04 0.55 -12.32
C LEU A 21 2.18 1.73 -11.90
N THR A 22 1.29 1.52 -10.93
CA THR A 22 0.30 2.52 -10.51
C THR A 22 0.66 3.22 -9.20
N GLY A 23 1.53 2.63 -8.39
CA GLY A 23 1.81 3.07 -7.03
C GLY A 23 0.67 2.74 -6.04
N ASN A 24 -0.35 2.00 -6.46
CA ASN A 24 -1.46 1.65 -5.57
C ASN A 24 -1.01 0.69 -4.46
N CYS A 25 -1.41 1.00 -3.24
CA CYS A 25 -1.11 0.23 -2.04
C CYS A 25 -2.33 -0.60 -1.64
N TYR A 26 -2.10 -1.87 -1.28
CA TYR A 26 -3.14 -2.84 -0.93
C TYR A 26 -2.78 -3.62 0.34
N THR A 27 -3.78 -4.13 1.05
CA THR A 27 -3.56 -5.03 2.19
C THR A 27 -2.78 -6.28 1.78
N TYR A 28 -1.97 -6.81 2.70
CA TYR A 28 -1.27 -8.08 2.50
C TYR A 28 -2.21 -9.24 2.88
N SER A 29 -3.10 -9.62 1.98
CA SER A 29 -4.05 -10.73 2.15
C SER A 29 -4.30 -11.48 0.84
N GLU A 30 -5.04 -12.59 0.89
CA GLU A 30 -5.45 -13.34 -0.31
C GLU A 30 -6.42 -12.55 -1.21
N SER A 31 -7.17 -11.61 -0.63
CA SER A 31 -8.09 -10.71 -1.32
C SER A 31 -7.69 -9.25 -1.07
N PRO A 32 -6.58 -8.78 -1.67
CA PRO A 32 -5.97 -7.50 -1.34
C PRO A 32 -6.93 -6.33 -1.58
N VAL A 33 -7.16 -5.53 -0.54
CA VAL A 33 -8.03 -4.36 -0.57
C VAL A 33 -7.18 -3.10 -0.68
N PHE A 34 -7.60 -2.17 -1.53
CA PHE A 34 -6.90 -0.90 -1.73
C PHE A 34 -6.93 -0.04 -0.46
N ILE A 35 -5.78 0.48 -0.04
CA ILE A 35 -5.61 1.26 1.19
C ILE A 35 -4.92 2.62 0.99
N GLY A 36 -4.39 2.90 -0.20
CA GLY A 36 -3.72 4.17 -0.46
C GLY A 36 -2.86 4.16 -1.72
N THR A 37 -2.08 5.22 -1.92
CA THR A 37 -1.18 5.38 -3.07
C THR A 37 0.19 5.87 -2.66
N LEU A 38 1.19 5.47 -3.43
CA LEU A 38 2.54 5.98 -3.36
C LEU A 38 2.58 7.37 -4.02
N VAL A 39 3.02 8.37 -3.27
CA VAL A 39 3.16 9.75 -3.71
C VAL A 39 4.60 10.23 -3.53
N LYS A 40 5.09 11.03 -4.46
CA LYS A 40 6.40 11.67 -4.31
C LYS A 40 6.29 12.84 -3.35
N ASP A 41 7.29 13.01 -2.48
CA ASP A 41 7.38 14.22 -1.68
C ASP A 41 7.58 15.43 -2.61
N PRO A 42 6.74 16.47 -2.51
CA PRO A 42 6.85 17.66 -3.36
C PRO A 42 8.10 18.52 -3.07
N PHE A 43 8.68 18.40 -1.88
CA PHE A 43 9.88 19.11 -1.46
C PHE A 43 11.15 18.26 -1.62
N GLU A 44 11.04 16.94 -1.47
CA GLU A 44 12.15 15.99 -1.60
C GLU A 44 11.85 14.86 -2.60
N PRO A 45 12.04 15.04 -3.93
CA PRO A 45 11.60 14.09 -4.95
C PRO A 45 12.20 12.67 -4.87
N LYS A 46 13.23 12.46 -4.06
CA LYS A 46 13.85 11.16 -3.78
C LYS A 46 13.10 10.38 -2.69
N THR A 47 12.26 11.06 -1.92
CA THR A 47 11.45 10.49 -0.85
C THR A 47 10.08 10.13 -1.38
N LEU A 48 9.63 8.92 -1.07
CA LEU A 48 8.31 8.41 -1.42
C LEU A 48 7.50 8.25 -0.14
N HIS A 49 6.31 8.84 -0.14
CA HIS A 49 5.33 8.70 0.93
C HIS A 49 4.20 7.81 0.48
N ILE A 50 3.50 7.23 1.44
CA ILE A 50 2.26 6.53 1.18
C ILE A 50 1.12 7.36 1.73
N GLN A 51 0.28 7.84 0.83
CA GLN A 51 -0.94 8.52 1.17
C GLN A 51 -2.03 7.47 1.39
N LEU A 52 -2.29 7.17 2.66
CA LEU A 52 -3.32 6.22 3.06
C LEU A 52 -4.72 6.85 2.96
N LEU A 53 -5.72 6.02 2.66
CA LEU A 53 -7.13 6.40 2.72
C LEU A 53 -7.53 6.79 4.14
N PRO A 54 -8.47 7.74 4.36
CA PRO A 54 -8.87 8.12 5.72
C PRO A 54 -9.32 6.96 6.62
N ASN A 55 -9.95 5.94 6.04
CA ASN A 55 -10.44 4.74 6.72
C ASN A 55 -9.50 3.52 6.60
N TRP A 56 -8.22 3.72 6.25
CA TRP A 56 -7.26 2.61 6.03
C TRP A 56 -7.15 1.66 7.23
N LYS A 57 -7.26 2.19 8.46
CA LYS A 57 -7.19 1.37 9.69
C LYS A 57 -8.34 0.39 9.78
N GLU A 58 -9.56 0.84 9.51
CA GLU A 58 -10.76 0.00 9.53
C GLU A 58 -10.66 -1.11 8.48
N ILE A 59 -10.11 -0.79 7.30
CA ILE A 59 -9.86 -1.78 6.24
C ILE A 59 -8.83 -2.81 6.70
N MET A 60 -7.71 -2.37 7.28
CA MET A 60 -6.67 -3.27 7.79
C MET A 60 -7.16 -4.15 8.92
N ASP A 61 -7.91 -3.60 9.88
CA ASP A 61 -8.47 -4.35 11.01
C ASP A 61 -9.47 -5.41 10.51
N ALA A 62 -10.33 -5.06 9.54
CA ALA A 62 -11.27 -5.99 8.93
C ALA A 62 -10.57 -7.12 8.15
N GLU A 63 -9.44 -6.83 7.50
CA GLU A 63 -8.63 -7.84 6.80
C GLU A 63 -7.88 -8.74 7.78
N MET A 64 -7.34 -8.18 8.86
CA MET A 64 -6.66 -8.96 9.90
C MET A 64 -7.62 -9.88 10.66
N ALA A 65 -8.88 -9.49 10.84
CA ALA A 65 -9.90 -10.31 11.49
C ALA A 65 -10.34 -11.53 10.65
N LYS A 66 -9.94 -11.61 9.38
CA LYS A 66 -10.24 -12.76 8.49
C LYS A 66 -9.19 -13.87 8.54
N ILE A 67 -8.08 -13.64 9.25
CA ILE A 67 -6.95 -14.57 9.42
C ILE A 67 -7.09 -15.28 10.76
#